data_AF-A0A7J2WQU4-F1
#
_entry.id   AF-A0A7J2WQU4-F1
#
_cell.length_a   1.000
_cell.length_b   1.000
_cell.length_c   1.000
_cell.angle_alpha   90.00
_cell.angle_beta   90.00
_cell.angle_gamma   90.00
#
_symmetry.space_group_name_H-M   'P 1'
#
loop_
_entity.id
_entity.type
_entity.pdbx_description
1 polymer ?
#
loop_
_entity_poly.entity_id
_entity_poly.type
_entity_poly.pdbx_seq_one_letter_code
_entity_poly.pdbx_strand_id
1 'polypeptide(L)'
;MDPIASLLMLLMGIIAGLFGALLGIGGGVIIIPCLVMFFGFGIKEAIAVSIVSVVATSIAGASRYVDQRMTNVRLGMFLETATTAGAVSGALLTIKVSSSLLYLMVGLLLIYLSISQISTRGSEEEKLRKDLFIGKEDELARKLSLSNSYPDIAEGKEVKYTVVRTKSGLIASYLAGMISAMLGVGGGIIKVPIMNQLMNVPMKAAVATSKFMIGVTASTGALLYLAHGLIDEEAVAPVAIGVMIGATVGTSVMNKMRTSSIKLAFGLLLLYFAYNMIIRGV
;
A
#
# COMPACT_ATOMS: atom_id res chain seq x y z
N MET A 1 -19.87 10.85 18.44
CA MET A 1 -18.67 10.24 19.05
C MET A 1 -18.16 11.08 20.22
N ASP A 2 -17.60 10.43 21.24
CA ASP A 2 -16.92 11.13 22.35
C ASP A 2 -15.66 11.86 21.85
N PRO A 3 -15.42 13.14 22.23
CA PRO A 3 -14.25 13.90 21.78
C PRO A 3 -12.91 13.21 22.09
N ILE A 4 -12.87 12.45 23.19
CA ILE A 4 -11.70 11.66 23.59
C ILE A 4 -11.43 10.54 22.57
N ALA A 5 -12.48 9.84 22.11
CA ALA A 5 -12.33 8.78 21.12
C ALA A 5 -11.82 9.33 19.78
N SER A 6 -12.36 10.47 19.32
CA SER A 6 -11.86 11.15 18.11
C SER A 6 -10.39 11.55 18.23
N LEU A 7 -9.98 12.07 19.40
CA LEU A 7 -8.58 12.42 19.65
C LEU A 7 -7.67 11.18 19.63
N LEU A 8 -8.09 10.07 20.26
CA LEU A 8 -7.33 8.82 20.24
C LEU A 8 -7.21 8.24 18.83
N MET A 9 -8.27 8.30 18.03
CA MET A 9 -8.25 7.89 16.62
C MET A 9 -7.32 8.75 15.78
N LEU A 10 -7.28 10.07 16.03
CA LEU A 10 -6.36 10.98 15.37
C LEU A 10 -4.91 10.65 15.73
N LEU A 11 -4.60 10.43 17.02
CA LEU A 11 -3.26 10.04 17.46
C LEU A 11 -2.82 8.68 16.89
N MET A 12 -3.73 7.70 16.90
CA MET A 12 -3.51 6.41 16.25
C MET A 12 -3.26 6.60 14.75
N GLY A 13 -4.03 7.45 14.09
CA GLY A 13 -3.86 7.82 12.69
C GLY A 13 -2.48 8.41 12.41
N ILE A 14 -2.00 9.33 13.26
CA ILE A 14 -0.64 9.90 13.16
C ILE A 14 0.42 8.80 13.21
N ILE A 15 0.31 7.90 14.19
CA ILE A 15 1.25 6.77 14.32
C ILE A 15 1.18 5.88 13.07
N ALA A 16 -0.04 5.54 12.62
CA ALA A 16 -0.24 4.70 11.45
C ALA A 16 0.30 5.34 10.16
N GLY A 17 0.09 6.64 9.98
CA GLY A 17 0.63 7.41 8.87
C GLY A 17 2.15 7.48 8.89
N LEU A 18 2.75 7.68 10.07
CA LEU A 18 4.20 7.71 10.28
C LEU A 18 4.82 6.38 9.82
N PHE A 19 4.36 5.25 10.38
CA PHE A 19 4.86 3.92 10.01
C PHE A 19 4.52 3.55 8.56
N GLY A 20 3.33 3.90 8.09
CA GLY A 20 2.89 3.65 6.71
C GLY A 20 3.72 4.39 5.67
N ALA A 21 4.25 5.57 6.00
CA ALA A 21 5.22 6.30 5.18
C ALA A 21 6.62 5.69 5.25
N LEU A 22 7.11 5.37 6.46
CA LEU A 22 8.45 4.79 6.68
C LEU A 22 8.65 3.44 5.97
N LEU A 23 7.58 2.66 5.85
CA LEU A 23 7.64 1.29 5.33
C LEU A 23 7.04 1.15 3.93
N GLY A 24 6.41 2.21 3.42
CA GLY A 24 5.76 2.22 2.10
C GLY A 24 4.47 1.40 2.01
N ILE A 25 3.98 0.85 3.13
CA ILE A 25 2.89 -0.14 3.20
C ILE A 25 1.48 0.50 3.14
N GLY A 26 1.36 1.82 3.43
CA GLY A 26 0.05 2.45 3.64
C GLY A 26 -0.45 2.18 5.06
N GLY A 27 -1.05 3.17 5.72
CA GLY A 27 -1.38 3.09 7.16
C GLY A 27 -2.39 1.99 7.53
N GLY A 28 -3.07 1.41 6.54
CA GLY A 28 -4.18 0.48 6.75
C GLY A 28 -3.85 -0.78 7.54
N VAL A 29 -2.61 -1.25 7.45
CA VAL A 29 -2.13 -2.42 8.24
C VAL A 29 -2.17 -2.20 9.75
N ILE A 30 -2.10 -0.95 10.20
CA ILE A 30 -2.21 -0.58 11.62
C ILE A 30 -3.64 -0.15 11.92
N ILE A 31 -4.24 0.66 11.04
CA ILE A 31 -5.57 1.25 11.26
C ILE A 31 -6.61 0.16 11.47
N ILE A 32 -6.62 -0.90 10.64
CA ILE A 32 -7.66 -1.93 10.69
C ILE A 32 -7.63 -2.69 12.03
N PRO A 33 -6.51 -3.31 12.46
CA PRO A 33 -6.45 -3.96 13.76
C PRO A 33 -6.76 -3.00 14.91
N CYS A 34 -6.26 -1.76 14.86
CA CYS A 34 -6.50 -0.79 15.93
C CYS A 34 -7.98 -0.43 16.08
N LEU A 35 -8.69 -0.18 14.97
CA LEU A 35 -10.12 0.12 14.99
C LEU A 35 -10.93 -1.06 15.54
N VAL A 36 -10.59 -2.29 15.11
CA VAL A 36 -11.26 -3.50 15.60
C VAL A 36 -10.98 -3.75 17.09
N MET A 37 -9.73 -3.58 17.53
CA MET A 37 -9.29 -3.98 18.87
C MET A 37 -9.63 -2.95 19.94
N PHE A 38 -9.41 -1.67 19.65
CA PHE A 38 -9.49 -0.60 20.65
C PHE A 38 -10.78 0.22 20.56
N PHE A 39 -11.44 0.24 19.40
CA PHE A 39 -12.64 1.03 19.17
C PHE A 39 -13.88 0.17 18.88
N GLY A 40 -13.73 -1.16 18.83
CA GLY A 40 -14.86 -2.10 18.71
C GLY A 40 -15.49 -2.17 17.33
N PHE A 41 -14.84 -1.63 16.30
CA PHE A 41 -15.38 -1.60 14.93
C PHE A 41 -15.53 -3.02 14.35
N GLY A 42 -16.57 -3.21 13.54
CA GLY A 42 -16.65 -4.38 12.69
C GLY A 42 -15.54 -4.36 11.63
N ILE A 43 -15.04 -5.53 11.21
CA ILE A 43 -13.95 -5.60 10.23
C ILE A 43 -14.28 -4.88 8.91
N LYS A 44 -15.53 -4.93 8.46
CA LYS A 44 -15.98 -4.26 7.23
C LYS A 44 -15.94 -2.73 7.37
N GLU A 45 -16.36 -2.19 8.51
CA GLU A 45 -16.28 -0.76 8.83
C GLU A 45 -14.83 -0.30 8.97
N ALA A 46 -14.00 -1.09 9.67
CA ALA A 46 -12.58 -0.81 9.82
C ALA A 46 -11.85 -0.78 8.46
N ILE A 47 -12.17 -1.73 7.56
CA ILE A 47 -11.68 -1.75 6.17
C ILE A 47 -12.12 -0.48 5.41
N ALA A 48 -13.39 -0.07 5.57
CA ALA A 48 -13.94 1.12 4.92
C ALA A 48 -13.29 2.42 5.41
N VAL A 49 -13.12 2.60 6.72
CA VAL A 49 -12.40 3.75 7.31
C VAL A 49 -10.93 3.76 6.88
N SER A 50 -10.30 2.59 6.87
CA SER A 50 -8.91 2.43 6.45
C SER A 50 -8.69 2.82 4.98
N ILE A 51 -9.58 2.40 4.07
CA ILE A 51 -9.35 2.67 2.64
C ILE A 51 -9.42 4.18 2.33
N VAL A 52 -10.26 4.95 3.02
CA VAL A 52 -10.28 6.42 2.92
C VAL A 52 -8.98 7.03 3.43
N SER A 53 -8.48 6.51 4.55
CA SER A 53 -7.20 6.94 5.12
C SER A 53 -6.02 6.62 4.19
N VAL A 54 -6.09 5.50 3.48
CA VAL A 54 -5.12 5.11 2.44
C VAL A 54 -5.14 6.09 1.27
N VAL A 55 -6.31 6.56 0.82
CA VAL A 55 -6.42 7.64 -0.18
C VAL A 55 -5.66 8.87 0.29
N ALA A 56 -5.87 9.31 1.54
CA ALA A 56 -5.16 10.47 2.10
C ALA A 56 -3.64 10.27 2.11
N THR A 57 -3.13 9.10 2.51
CA THR A 57 -1.67 8.83 2.46
C THR A 57 -1.12 8.81 1.03
N SER A 58 -1.90 8.33 0.07
CA SER A 58 -1.47 8.24 -1.30
C SER A 58 -1.34 9.63 -1.91
N ILE A 59 -2.30 10.52 -1.69
CA ILE A 59 -2.23 11.91 -2.16
C ILE A 59 -0.98 12.60 -1.59
N ALA A 60 -0.74 12.47 -0.28
CA ALA A 60 0.41 13.08 0.38
C ALA A 60 1.77 12.56 -0.15
N GLY A 61 1.85 11.29 -0.55
CA GLY A 61 3.08 10.67 -1.07
C GLY A 61 3.27 10.81 -2.58
N ALA A 62 2.21 10.63 -3.36
CA ALA A 62 2.26 10.53 -4.81
C ALA A 62 2.72 11.83 -5.47
N SER A 63 2.26 12.99 -4.99
CA SER A 63 2.67 14.29 -5.54
C SER A 63 4.19 14.44 -5.55
N ARG A 64 4.84 14.15 -4.42
CA ARG A 64 6.30 14.27 -4.30
C ARG A 64 7.06 13.33 -5.23
N TYR A 65 6.59 12.10 -5.42
CA TYR A 65 7.25 11.14 -6.31
C TYR A 65 7.07 11.48 -7.80
N VAL A 66 5.93 12.06 -8.15
CA VAL A 66 5.70 12.61 -9.50
C VAL A 66 6.63 13.80 -9.75
N ASP A 67 6.73 14.73 -8.79
CA ASP A 67 7.62 15.89 -8.89
C ASP A 67 9.10 15.47 -9.02
N GLN A 68 9.51 14.41 -8.31
CA GLN A 68 10.85 13.83 -8.36
C GLN A 68 11.11 12.97 -9.61
N ARG A 69 10.13 12.83 -10.53
CA ARG A 69 10.23 11.98 -11.73
C ARG A 69 10.55 10.51 -11.43
N MET A 70 10.20 10.03 -10.24
CA MET A 70 10.36 8.62 -9.86
C MET A 70 9.17 7.77 -10.31
N THR A 71 8.00 8.39 -10.48
CA THR A 71 6.77 7.71 -10.89
C THR A 71 6.76 7.42 -12.38
N ASN A 72 6.61 6.16 -12.76
CA ASN A 72 6.31 5.79 -14.14
C ASN A 72 4.81 5.87 -14.41
N VAL A 73 4.36 7.06 -14.79
CA VAL A 73 2.94 7.37 -14.98
C VAL A 73 2.32 6.50 -16.07
N ARG A 74 3.05 6.17 -17.15
CA ARG A 74 2.54 5.31 -18.24
C ARG A 74 2.26 3.89 -17.76
N LEU A 75 3.23 3.28 -17.08
CA LEU A 75 3.05 1.97 -16.48
C LEU A 75 1.94 1.99 -15.42
N GLY A 76 1.92 3.05 -14.60
CA GLY A 76 0.88 3.27 -13.60
C GLY A 76 -0.51 3.27 -14.22
N MET A 77 -0.78 4.15 -15.18
CA MET A 77 -2.07 4.21 -15.88
C MET A 77 -2.45 2.88 -16.53
N PHE A 78 -1.49 2.20 -17.17
CA PHE A 78 -1.72 0.91 -17.80
C PHE A 78 -2.17 -0.16 -16.80
N LEU A 79 -1.42 -0.35 -15.71
CA LEU A 79 -1.75 -1.34 -14.69
C LEU A 79 -3.00 -0.95 -13.88
N GLU A 80 -3.25 0.36 -13.73
CA GLU A 80 -4.35 0.89 -12.95
C GLU A 80 -5.71 0.54 -13.56
N THR A 81 -5.79 0.34 -14.88
CA THR A 81 -7.02 -0.18 -15.52
C THR A 81 -7.43 -1.53 -14.93
N ALA A 82 -6.49 -2.47 -14.83
CA ALA A 82 -6.72 -3.79 -14.26
C ALA A 82 -6.92 -3.72 -12.75
N THR A 83 -6.13 -2.91 -12.03
CA THR A 83 -6.29 -2.79 -10.58
C THR A 83 -7.62 -2.17 -10.20
N THR A 84 -8.08 -1.13 -10.89
CA THR A 84 -9.37 -0.49 -10.61
C THR A 84 -10.51 -1.48 -10.79
N ALA A 85 -10.51 -2.25 -11.89
CA ALA A 85 -11.47 -3.34 -12.10
C ALA A 85 -11.41 -4.38 -10.97
N GLY A 86 -10.20 -4.75 -10.55
CA GLY A 86 -9.98 -5.64 -9.41
C GLY A 86 -10.53 -5.08 -8.12
N ALA A 87 -10.32 -3.79 -7.85
CA ALA A 87 -10.78 -3.10 -6.65
C ALA A 87 -12.30 -3.00 -6.58
N VAL A 88 -12.97 -2.79 -7.71
CA VAL A 88 -14.43 -2.87 -7.80
C VAL A 88 -14.89 -4.27 -7.39
N SER A 89 -14.34 -5.31 -8.01
CA SER A 89 -14.66 -6.71 -7.65
C SER A 89 -14.39 -6.99 -6.17
N GLY A 90 -13.25 -6.53 -5.66
CA GLY A 90 -12.84 -6.73 -4.26
C GLY A 90 -13.77 -6.04 -3.27
N ALA A 91 -14.12 -4.76 -3.50
CA ALA A 91 -15.03 -4.03 -2.63
C ALA A 91 -16.42 -4.67 -2.60
N LEU A 92 -16.94 -5.10 -3.75
CA LEU A 92 -18.21 -5.83 -3.83
C LEU A 92 -18.15 -7.20 -3.12
N LEU A 93 -17.01 -7.89 -3.21
CA LEU A 93 -16.78 -9.15 -2.48
C LEU A 93 -16.74 -8.92 -0.97
N THR A 94 -16.09 -7.86 -0.46
CA THR A 94 -16.06 -7.55 0.99
C THR A 94 -17.45 -7.52 1.60
N ILE A 95 -18.42 -6.95 0.88
CA ILE A 95 -19.80 -6.81 1.35
C ILE A 95 -20.44 -8.19 1.53
N LYS A 96 -20.16 -9.12 0.62
CA LYS A 96 -20.74 -10.48 0.59
C LYS A 96 -20.00 -11.50 1.46
N VAL A 97 -18.69 -11.34 1.61
CA VAL A 97 -17.83 -12.28 2.35
C VAL A 97 -18.09 -12.19 3.86
N SER A 98 -17.95 -13.32 4.55
CA SER A 98 -18.11 -13.39 6.01
C SER A 98 -17.00 -12.63 6.74
N SER A 99 -17.34 -12.02 7.89
CA SER A 99 -16.37 -11.29 8.70
C SER A 99 -15.21 -12.17 9.15
N SER A 100 -15.46 -13.45 9.46
CA SER A 100 -14.43 -14.43 9.81
C SER A 100 -13.37 -14.59 8.73
N LEU A 101 -13.76 -14.69 7.45
CA LEU A 101 -12.81 -14.82 6.36
C LEU A 101 -12.00 -13.53 6.18
N LEU A 102 -12.61 -12.35 6.33
CA LEU A 102 -11.89 -11.08 6.26
C LEU A 102 -10.85 -10.95 7.38
N TYR A 103 -11.21 -11.35 8.61
CA TYR A 103 -10.27 -11.41 9.74
C TYR A 103 -9.07 -12.32 9.44
N LEU A 104 -9.31 -13.52 8.92
CA LEU A 104 -8.26 -14.47 8.54
C LEU A 104 -7.38 -13.91 7.41
N MET A 105 -7.97 -13.31 6.38
CA MET A 105 -7.22 -12.74 5.25
C MET A 105 -6.34 -11.56 5.69
N VAL A 106 -6.87 -10.65 6.53
CA VAL A 106 -6.09 -9.56 7.12
C VAL A 106 -4.97 -10.15 7.99
N GLY A 107 -5.27 -11.11 8.86
CA GLY A 107 -4.28 -11.77 9.71
C GLY A 107 -3.13 -12.41 8.92
N LEU A 108 -3.44 -13.18 7.87
CA LEU A 108 -2.45 -13.79 6.98
C LEU A 108 -1.61 -12.75 6.24
N LEU A 109 -2.23 -11.66 5.77
CA LEU A 109 -1.51 -10.55 5.15
C LEU A 109 -0.52 -9.91 6.15
N LEU A 110 -0.93 -9.70 7.40
CA LEU A 110 -0.07 -9.13 8.45
C LEU A 110 1.10 -10.06 8.80
N ILE A 111 0.90 -11.39 8.80
CA ILE A 111 2.00 -12.36 8.94
C ILE A 111 2.99 -12.24 7.78
N TYR A 112 2.49 -12.26 6.53
CA TYR A 112 3.34 -12.11 5.35
C TYR A 112 4.19 -10.83 5.42
N LEU A 113 3.58 -9.72 5.83
CA LEU A 113 4.25 -8.45 6.00
C LEU A 113 5.30 -8.46 7.11
N SER A 114 4.97 -9.03 8.27
CA SER A 114 5.90 -9.18 9.38
C SER A 114 7.17 -9.92 8.91
N ILE A 115 7.00 -11.07 8.27
CA ILE A 115 8.11 -11.89 7.76
C ILE A 115 8.89 -11.12 6.68
N SER A 116 8.20 -10.48 5.73
CA SER A 116 8.84 -9.70 4.68
C SER A 116 9.71 -8.56 5.23
N GLN A 117 9.25 -7.87 6.28
CA GLN A 117 10.01 -6.78 6.89
C GLN A 117 11.26 -7.27 7.64
N ILE A 118 11.21 -8.46 8.23
CA ILE A 118 12.33 -9.05 8.98
C ILE A 118 13.39 -9.66 8.03
N SER A 119 12.96 -10.27 6.92
CA SER A 119 13.84 -11.11 6.09
C SER A 119 14.51 -10.41 4.89
N THR A 120 14.17 -9.16 4.56
CA THR A 120 14.60 -8.55 3.29
C THR A 120 15.76 -7.57 3.43
N ARG A 121 16.98 -8.01 3.06
CA ARG A 121 18.16 -7.16 2.76
C ARG A 121 19.17 -7.90 1.85
N GLY A 122 19.49 -7.36 0.67
CA GLY A 122 20.71 -7.72 -0.08
C GLY A 122 20.62 -7.86 -1.61
N SER A 123 19.48 -8.24 -2.19
CA SER A 123 19.42 -8.64 -3.62
C SER A 123 19.27 -7.50 -4.63
N GLU A 124 18.92 -6.29 -4.20
CA GLU A 124 18.60 -5.17 -5.10
C GLU A 124 19.82 -4.35 -5.52
N GLU A 125 20.75 -4.08 -4.59
CA GLU A 125 21.99 -3.38 -4.89
C GLU A 125 22.84 -4.13 -5.93
N GLU A 126 22.81 -5.47 -5.89
CA GLU A 126 23.52 -6.30 -6.87
C GLU A 126 22.91 -6.18 -8.27
N LYS A 127 21.56 -6.10 -8.38
CA LYS A 127 20.89 -5.88 -9.67
C LYS A 127 21.17 -4.50 -10.26
N LEU A 128 21.26 -3.46 -9.42
CA LEU A 128 21.61 -2.11 -9.83
C LEU A 128 23.08 -1.98 -10.29
N ARG A 129 23.99 -2.76 -9.69
CA ARG A 129 25.41 -2.76 -10.09
C ARG A 129 25.66 -3.50 -11.40
N LYS A 130 24.90 -4.54 -11.67
CA LYS A 130 25.05 -5.39 -12.87
C LYS A 130 24.14 -4.97 -14.04
N ASP A 131 23.47 -3.80 -13.94
CA ASP A 131 22.51 -3.28 -14.92
C ASP A 131 21.44 -4.30 -15.36
N LEU A 132 21.04 -5.21 -14.44
CA LEU A 132 20.10 -6.31 -14.73
C LEU A 132 18.66 -5.82 -14.98
N PHE A 133 18.40 -4.52 -14.82
CA PHE A 133 17.13 -3.89 -15.13
C PHE A 133 16.97 -3.55 -16.63
N ILE A 134 18.04 -3.65 -17.42
CA ILE A 134 18.01 -3.46 -18.86
C ILE A 134 17.92 -4.84 -19.53
N GLY A 135 16.87 -5.06 -20.32
CA GLY A 135 16.64 -6.31 -21.01
C GLY A 135 15.80 -6.14 -22.27
N LYS A 136 15.26 -7.26 -22.77
CA LYS A 136 14.36 -7.26 -23.92
C LYS A 136 12.93 -7.00 -23.44
N GLU A 137 12.37 -5.86 -23.83
CA GLU A 137 10.96 -5.53 -23.54
C GLU A 137 9.99 -6.41 -24.34
N ASP A 138 8.82 -6.69 -23.76
CA ASP A 138 7.76 -7.39 -24.48
C ASP A 138 7.07 -6.46 -25.49
N GLU A 139 6.37 -7.04 -26.45
CA GLU A 139 5.69 -6.30 -27.52
C GLU A 139 4.72 -5.22 -26.99
N LEU A 140 3.97 -5.54 -25.93
CA LEU A 140 3.05 -4.59 -25.29
C LEU A 140 3.80 -3.46 -24.58
N ALA A 141 4.88 -3.77 -23.86
CA ALA A 141 5.72 -2.78 -23.19
C ALA A 141 6.33 -1.80 -24.19
N ARG A 142 6.80 -2.30 -25.34
CA ARG A 142 7.30 -1.49 -26.45
C ARG A 142 6.20 -0.62 -27.07
N LYS A 143 5.07 -1.23 -27.44
CA LYS A 143 3.97 -0.53 -28.12
C LYS A 143 3.39 0.62 -27.27
N LEU A 144 3.35 0.44 -25.96
CA LEU A 144 2.83 1.44 -25.01
C LEU A 144 3.94 2.30 -24.38
N SER A 145 5.21 2.08 -24.75
CA SER A 145 6.37 2.79 -24.21
C SER A 145 6.39 2.81 -22.68
N LEU A 146 6.27 1.63 -22.07
CA LEU A 146 6.18 1.43 -20.62
C LEU A 146 7.55 1.45 -19.92
N SER A 147 8.62 1.11 -20.62
CA SER A 147 10.01 1.23 -20.14
C SER A 147 10.36 2.69 -19.86
N ASN A 148 11.15 2.96 -18.81
CA ASN A 148 11.44 4.34 -18.39
C ASN A 148 12.77 4.45 -17.63
N SER A 149 13.10 5.66 -17.19
CA SER A 149 14.22 5.97 -16.32
C SER A 149 13.79 6.85 -15.15
N TYR A 150 14.59 6.87 -14.07
CA TYR A 150 14.40 7.81 -12.97
C TYR A 150 15.74 8.34 -12.45
N PRO A 151 15.79 9.58 -11.96
CA PRO A 151 16.98 10.12 -11.30
C PRO A 151 17.14 9.51 -9.91
N ASP A 152 18.23 8.78 -9.67
CA ASP A 152 18.56 8.26 -8.35
C ASP A 152 19.46 9.24 -7.59
N ILE A 153 18.87 9.99 -6.66
CA ILE A 153 19.56 10.98 -5.84
C ILE A 153 20.66 10.33 -4.97
N ALA A 154 20.47 9.08 -4.53
CA ALA A 154 21.45 8.41 -3.66
C ALA A 154 22.70 7.99 -4.42
N GLU A 155 22.55 7.62 -5.70
CA GLU A 155 23.64 7.15 -6.56
C GLU A 155 24.17 8.25 -7.49
N GLY A 156 23.50 9.41 -7.56
CA GLY A 156 23.86 10.51 -8.46
C GLY A 156 23.75 10.17 -9.95
N LYS A 157 23.02 9.12 -10.32
CA LYS A 157 22.91 8.62 -11.70
C LYS A 157 21.45 8.40 -12.12
N GLU A 158 21.22 8.43 -13.43
CA GLU A 158 19.93 8.07 -14.02
C GLU A 158 19.85 6.54 -14.17
N VAL A 159 18.86 5.92 -13.52
CA VAL A 159 18.63 4.47 -13.58
C VAL A 159 17.60 4.17 -14.66
N LYS A 160 18.03 3.48 -15.72
CA LYS A 160 17.16 3.03 -16.83
C LYS A 160 16.68 1.61 -16.57
N TYR A 161 15.45 1.31 -16.96
CA TYR A 161 14.90 -0.03 -16.83
C TYR A 161 13.87 -0.36 -17.92
N THR A 162 13.77 -1.65 -18.23
CA THR A 162 12.84 -2.18 -19.22
C THR A 162 11.73 -2.98 -18.56
N VAL A 163 10.50 -2.65 -18.89
CA VAL A 163 9.33 -3.38 -18.38
C VAL A 163 9.17 -4.70 -19.13
N VAL A 164 8.97 -5.77 -18.37
CA VAL A 164 8.75 -7.13 -18.92
C VAL A 164 7.49 -7.77 -18.35
N ARG A 165 7.05 -8.87 -18.97
CA ARG A 165 5.91 -9.71 -18.55
C ARG A 165 4.61 -8.91 -18.34
N THR A 166 4.35 -7.96 -19.23
CA THR A 166 3.25 -6.99 -19.17
C THR A 166 1.87 -7.64 -18.98
N LYS A 167 1.60 -8.78 -19.65
CA LYS A 167 0.32 -9.51 -19.53
C LYS A 167 0.15 -10.12 -18.12
N SER A 168 1.18 -10.78 -17.61
CA SER A 168 1.18 -11.32 -16.25
C SER A 168 1.07 -10.19 -15.21
N GLY A 169 1.72 -9.06 -15.49
CA GLY A 169 1.60 -7.82 -14.72
C GLY A 169 0.16 -7.33 -14.59
N LEU A 170 -0.62 -7.32 -15.67
CA LEU A 170 -2.05 -6.95 -15.63
C LEU A 170 -2.88 -7.90 -14.76
N ILE A 171 -2.73 -9.22 -14.96
CA ILE A 171 -3.48 -10.22 -14.18
C ILE A 171 -3.15 -10.09 -12.70
N ALA A 172 -1.85 -9.99 -12.37
CA ALA A 172 -1.41 -9.81 -11.00
C ALA A 172 -1.90 -8.47 -10.42
N SER A 173 -1.94 -7.41 -11.22
CA SER A 173 -2.44 -6.09 -10.80
C SER A 173 -3.94 -6.07 -10.56
N TYR A 174 -4.73 -6.85 -11.31
CA TYR A 174 -6.15 -7.07 -11.01
C TYR A 174 -6.32 -7.75 -9.66
N LEU A 175 -5.62 -8.87 -9.42
CA LEU A 175 -5.68 -9.59 -8.14
C LEU A 175 -5.21 -8.72 -6.96
N ALA A 176 -4.15 -7.93 -7.18
CA ALA A 176 -3.67 -6.96 -6.21
C ALA A 176 -4.73 -5.91 -5.87
N GLY A 177 -5.48 -5.43 -6.86
CA GLY A 177 -6.61 -4.51 -6.66
C GLY A 177 -7.73 -5.14 -5.85
N MET A 178 -8.11 -6.36 -6.20
CA MET A 178 -9.14 -7.13 -5.50
C MET A 178 -8.78 -7.34 -4.03
N ILE A 179 -7.59 -7.87 -3.74
CA ILE A 179 -7.13 -8.09 -2.37
C ILE A 179 -6.96 -6.76 -1.63
N SER A 180 -6.43 -5.73 -2.29
CA SER A 180 -6.24 -4.40 -1.70
C SER A 180 -7.54 -3.78 -1.23
N ALA A 181 -8.56 -3.79 -2.10
CA ALA A 181 -9.88 -3.27 -1.74
C ALA A 181 -10.47 -4.14 -0.63
N MET A 182 -10.44 -5.47 -0.81
CA MET A 182 -11.01 -6.41 0.16
C MET A 182 -10.50 -6.22 1.57
N LEU A 183 -9.21 -5.92 1.72
CA LEU A 183 -8.53 -5.83 3.01
C LEU A 183 -8.29 -4.38 3.44
N GLY A 184 -8.65 -3.36 2.66
CA GLY A 184 -8.53 -1.95 3.05
C GLY A 184 -7.11 -1.44 3.27
N VAL A 185 -6.09 -2.18 2.84
CA VAL A 185 -4.67 -1.88 3.17
C VAL A 185 -4.00 -0.93 2.17
N GLY A 186 -4.53 -0.84 0.95
CA GLY A 186 -3.88 -0.12 -0.15
C GLY A 186 -2.80 -0.99 -0.80
N GLY A 187 -2.99 -1.33 -2.07
CA GLY A 187 -2.36 -2.47 -2.73
C GLY A 187 -0.85 -2.39 -2.96
N GLY A 188 -0.14 -1.43 -2.36
CA GLY A 188 1.30 -1.26 -2.52
C GLY A 188 2.12 -2.47 -2.09
N ILE A 189 1.66 -3.17 -1.04
CA ILE A 189 2.28 -4.42 -0.57
C ILE A 189 2.38 -5.46 -1.68
N ILE A 190 1.38 -5.50 -2.56
CA ILE A 190 1.26 -6.54 -3.61
C ILE A 190 1.78 -5.97 -4.94
N LYS A 191 1.41 -4.74 -5.29
CA LYS A 191 1.81 -4.07 -6.53
C LYS A 191 3.33 -3.85 -6.62
N VAL A 192 3.99 -3.51 -5.52
CA VAL A 192 5.43 -3.26 -5.52
C VAL A 192 6.24 -4.53 -5.85
N PRO A 193 6.02 -5.69 -5.19
CA PRO A 193 6.61 -6.95 -5.60
C PRO A 193 6.24 -7.37 -7.03
N ILE A 194 5.01 -7.14 -7.48
CA ILE A 194 4.62 -7.42 -8.87
C ILE A 194 5.51 -6.61 -9.83
N MET A 195 5.61 -5.29 -9.64
CA MET A 195 6.43 -4.46 -10.51
C MET A 195 7.91 -4.84 -10.42
N ASN A 196 8.43 -5.08 -9.22
CA ASN A 196 9.85 -5.35 -9.00
C ASN A 196 10.28 -6.76 -9.43
N GLN A 197 9.61 -7.78 -8.89
CA GLN A 197 10.02 -9.16 -9.05
C GLN A 197 9.46 -9.80 -10.32
N LEU A 198 8.25 -9.40 -10.74
CA LEU A 198 7.62 -9.94 -11.95
C LEU A 198 7.92 -9.09 -13.19
N MET A 199 7.89 -7.76 -13.09
CA MET A 199 7.96 -6.87 -14.27
C MET A 199 9.31 -6.14 -14.45
N ASN A 200 10.30 -6.45 -13.63
CA ASN A 200 11.66 -5.89 -13.70
C ASN A 200 11.74 -4.37 -13.53
N VAL A 201 10.89 -3.80 -12.66
CA VAL A 201 10.90 -2.37 -12.32
C VAL A 201 11.70 -2.15 -11.02
N PRO A 202 12.72 -1.29 -10.99
CA PRO A 202 13.49 -0.99 -9.77
C PRO A 202 12.59 -0.58 -8.59
N MET A 203 12.93 -0.95 -7.35
CA MET A 203 12.02 -0.76 -6.19
C MET A 203 11.64 0.69 -5.99
N LYS A 204 12.59 1.63 -6.16
CA LYS A 204 12.34 3.06 -6.06
C LYS A 204 11.24 3.52 -7.03
N ALA A 205 11.32 3.11 -8.29
CA ALA A 205 10.31 3.41 -9.29
C ALA A 205 9.00 2.63 -9.05
N ALA A 206 9.07 1.38 -8.59
CA ALA A 206 7.91 0.55 -8.27
C ALA A 206 7.11 1.13 -7.09
N VAL A 207 7.77 1.55 -6.01
CA VAL A 207 7.15 2.19 -4.84
C VAL A 207 6.48 3.51 -5.24
N ALA A 208 7.20 4.35 -5.99
CA ALA A 208 6.66 5.62 -6.51
C ALA A 208 5.42 5.41 -7.40
N THR A 209 5.54 4.52 -8.39
CA THR A 209 4.44 4.17 -9.31
C THR A 209 3.25 3.58 -8.55
N SER A 210 3.50 2.72 -7.57
CA SER A 210 2.43 2.14 -6.75
C SER A 210 1.74 3.19 -5.88
N LYS A 211 2.47 4.16 -5.31
CA LYS A 211 1.86 5.22 -4.48
C LYS A 211 0.92 6.09 -5.30
N PHE A 212 1.28 6.41 -6.54
CA PHE A 212 0.39 7.08 -7.50
C PHE A 212 -0.88 6.25 -7.78
N MET A 213 -0.70 4.96 -8.08
CA MET A 213 -1.80 4.04 -8.38
C MET A 213 -2.76 3.84 -7.19
N ILE A 214 -2.26 3.72 -5.95
CA ILE A 214 -3.08 3.47 -4.76
C ILE A 214 -4.17 4.54 -4.58
N GLY A 215 -3.90 5.79 -4.93
CA GLY A 215 -4.86 6.89 -4.76
C GLY A 215 -6.12 6.65 -5.57
N VAL A 216 -5.96 6.25 -6.83
CA VAL A 216 -7.08 5.92 -7.72
C VAL A 216 -7.77 4.63 -7.26
N THR A 217 -7.02 3.55 -7.06
CA THR A 217 -7.58 2.25 -6.63
C THR A 217 -8.36 2.34 -5.32
N ALA A 218 -7.77 3.00 -4.31
CA ALA A 218 -8.39 3.13 -3.00
C ALA A 218 -9.59 4.08 -3.04
N SER A 219 -9.57 5.12 -3.90
CA SER A 219 -10.73 5.99 -4.11
C SER A 219 -11.91 5.23 -4.70
N THR A 220 -11.65 4.30 -5.64
CA THR A 220 -12.70 3.42 -6.18
C THR A 220 -13.33 2.54 -5.08
N GLY A 221 -12.50 1.91 -4.24
CA GLY A 221 -12.99 1.11 -3.11
C GLY A 221 -13.73 1.95 -2.08
N ALA A 222 -13.19 3.12 -1.73
CA ALA A 222 -13.81 4.07 -0.81
C ALA A 222 -15.18 4.53 -1.30
N LEU A 223 -15.32 4.87 -2.58
CA LEU A 223 -16.60 5.27 -3.16
C LEU A 223 -17.64 4.15 -3.06
N LEU A 224 -17.24 2.89 -3.30
CA LEU A 224 -18.14 1.75 -3.17
C LEU A 224 -18.55 1.50 -1.72
N TYR A 225 -17.63 1.63 -0.76
CA TYR A 225 -17.98 1.50 0.65
C TYR A 225 -18.84 2.65 1.17
N LEU A 226 -18.62 3.87 0.67
CA LEU A 226 -19.49 5.02 0.92
C LEU A 226 -20.90 4.75 0.39
N ALA A 227 -21.01 4.27 -0.86
CA ALA A 227 -22.29 3.98 -1.49
C ALA A 227 -23.10 2.88 -0.78
N HIS A 228 -22.44 2.02 0.00
CA HIS A 228 -23.09 0.98 0.81
C HIS A 228 -23.22 1.36 2.30
N GLY A 229 -22.91 2.60 2.69
CA GLY A 229 -23.06 3.09 4.06
C GLY A 229 -22.12 2.42 5.06
N LEU A 230 -20.97 1.89 4.63
CA LEU A 230 -20.00 1.21 5.50
C LEU A 230 -18.99 2.16 6.14
N ILE A 231 -18.93 3.42 5.69
CA ILE A 231 -18.00 4.41 6.22
C ILE A 231 -18.64 5.10 7.40
N ASP A 232 -18.05 4.88 8.58
CA ASP A 232 -18.36 5.68 9.77
C ASP A 232 -17.75 7.09 9.60
N GLU A 233 -18.62 8.07 9.41
CA GLU A 233 -18.23 9.47 9.16
C GLU A 233 -17.55 10.12 10.37
N GLU A 234 -17.88 9.67 11.59
CA GLU A 234 -17.31 10.21 12.82
C GLU A 234 -15.87 9.73 13.03
N ALA A 235 -15.57 8.49 12.65
CA ALA A 235 -14.23 7.90 12.74
C ALA A 235 -13.34 8.26 11.54
N VAL A 236 -13.90 8.38 10.33
CA VAL A 236 -13.08 8.56 9.13
C VAL A 236 -12.30 9.88 9.12
N ALA A 237 -12.91 10.98 9.58
CA ALA A 237 -12.27 12.29 9.61
C ALA A 237 -11.02 12.33 10.50
N PRO A 238 -11.08 11.99 11.80
CA PRO A 238 -9.89 12.02 12.66
C PRO A 238 -8.80 11.05 12.19
N VAL A 239 -9.16 9.85 11.72
CA VAL A 239 -8.18 8.87 11.22
C VAL A 239 -7.50 9.40 9.96
N ALA A 240 -8.25 9.87 8.96
CA ALA A 240 -7.68 10.37 7.71
C ALA A 240 -6.78 11.59 7.93
N ILE A 241 -7.19 12.53 8.77
CA ILE A 241 -6.38 13.72 9.14
C ILE A 241 -5.10 13.28 9.86
N GLY A 242 -5.21 12.42 10.88
CA GLY A 242 -4.07 11.94 11.63
C GLY A 242 -3.07 11.24 10.71
N VAL A 243 -3.55 10.35 9.85
CA VAL A 243 -2.75 9.61 8.88
C VAL A 243 -2.03 10.53 7.89
N MET A 244 -2.69 11.58 7.41
CA MET A 244 -2.07 12.57 6.52
C MET A 244 -0.94 13.34 7.21
N ILE A 245 -1.14 13.76 8.46
CA ILE A 245 -0.12 14.43 9.29
C ILE A 245 1.06 13.47 9.51
N GLY A 246 0.76 12.27 9.98
CA GLY A 246 1.74 11.21 10.24
C GLY A 246 2.58 10.86 9.03
N ALA A 247 1.95 10.70 7.85
CA ALA A 247 2.65 10.39 6.61
C ALA A 247 3.59 11.53 6.17
N THR A 248 3.15 12.79 6.32
CA THR A 248 3.95 13.97 5.97
C THR A 248 5.19 14.10 6.86
N VAL A 249 5.04 13.87 8.16
CA VAL A 249 6.15 13.83 9.11
C VAL A 249 7.04 12.62 8.85
N GLY A 250 6.46 11.44 8.66
CA GLY A 250 7.19 10.17 8.46
C GLY A 250 8.08 10.18 7.23
N THR A 251 7.61 10.74 6.11
CA THR A 251 8.41 10.93 4.90
C THR A 251 9.63 11.84 5.13
N SER A 252 9.53 12.83 6.02
CA SER A 252 10.62 13.75 6.35
C SER A 252 11.65 13.13 7.32
N VAL A 253 11.17 12.32 8.28
CA VAL A 253 12.00 11.65 9.30
C VAL A 253 12.77 10.45 8.73
N MET A 254 12.22 9.78 7.69
CA MET A 254 12.82 8.61 7.04
C MET A 254 14.30 8.82 6.66
N ASN A 255 14.66 10.04 6.23
CA ASN A 255 16.01 10.37 5.77
C ASN A 255 17.06 10.41 6.90
N LYS A 256 16.66 10.27 8.17
CA LYS A 256 17.55 10.43 9.34
C LYS A 256 17.65 9.17 10.23
N MET A 257 16.94 8.09 9.93
CA MET A 257 16.87 6.91 10.81
C MET A 257 17.54 5.65 10.27
N ARG A 258 18.15 4.86 11.15
CA ARG A 258 18.64 3.51 10.82
C ARG A 258 17.45 2.55 10.67
N THR A 259 17.19 2.10 9.44
CA THR A 259 16.01 1.34 9.03
C THR A 259 15.86 -0.03 9.72
N SER A 260 16.94 -0.62 10.24
CA SER A 260 16.96 -1.99 10.78
C SER A 260 16.14 -2.18 12.05
N SER A 261 16.27 -1.28 13.03
CA SER A 261 15.58 -1.41 14.33
C SER A 261 14.08 -1.14 14.20
N ILE A 262 13.69 -0.24 13.28
CA ILE A 262 12.28 0.08 12.99
C ILE A 262 11.59 -1.12 12.35
N LYS A 263 12.24 -1.77 11.38
CA LYS A 263 11.69 -2.96 10.70
C LYS A 263 11.40 -4.10 11.68
N LEU A 264 12.29 -4.34 12.64
CA LEU A 264 12.08 -5.38 13.66
C LEU A 264 10.92 -5.04 14.59
N ALA A 265 10.91 -3.84 15.18
CA ALA A 265 9.83 -3.41 16.08
C ALA A 265 8.47 -3.46 15.38
N PHE A 266 8.43 -3.03 14.11
CA PHE A 266 7.22 -3.06 13.31
C PHE A 266 6.78 -4.48 12.93
N GLY A 267 7.72 -5.36 12.54
CA GLY A 267 7.41 -6.76 12.26
C GLY A 267 6.78 -7.45 13.47
N LEU A 268 7.32 -7.22 14.67
CA LEU A 268 6.74 -7.73 15.92
C LEU A 268 5.34 -7.16 16.19
N LEU A 269 5.12 -5.85 15.97
CA LEU A 269 3.81 -5.23 16.10
C LEU A 269 2.78 -5.85 15.13
N LEU A 270 3.16 -6.05 13.87
CA LEU A 270 2.29 -6.69 12.88
C LEU A 270 1.97 -8.14 13.25
N LEU A 271 2.92 -8.87 13.83
CA LEU A 271 2.70 -10.24 14.29
C LEU A 271 1.71 -10.29 15.46
N TYR A 272 1.78 -9.33 16.38
CA TYR A 272 0.79 -9.16 17.43
C TYR A 272 -0.61 -8.86 16.86
N PHE A 273 -0.72 -7.94 15.90
CA PHE A 273 -2.00 -7.66 15.25
C PHE A 273 -2.53 -8.85 14.46
N ALA A 274 -1.64 -9.57 13.76
CA ALA A 274 -2.01 -10.77 13.02
C ALA A 274 -2.63 -11.84 13.92
N TYR A 275 -2.01 -12.12 15.06
CA TYR A 275 -2.52 -13.06 16.05
C TYR A 275 -3.94 -12.67 16.52
N ASN A 276 -4.16 -11.40 16.84
CA ASN A 276 -5.46 -10.91 17.28
C ASN A 276 -6.53 -11.00 16.18
N MET A 277 -6.18 -10.72 14.92
CA MET A 277 -7.11 -10.85 13.80
C MET A 277 -7.45 -12.32 13.53
N ILE A 278 -6.48 -13.23 13.59
CA ILE A 278 -6.72 -14.66 13.37
C ILE A 278 -7.65 -15.23 14.44
N ILE A 279 -7.43 -14.92 15.72
CA ILE A 279 -8.29 -15.42 16.81
C ILE A 279 -9.74 -14.95 16.65
N ARG A 280 -9.97 -13.73 16.17
CA ARG A 280 -11.34 -13.24 15.91
C ARG A 280 -11.99 -13.89 14.68
N GLY A 281 -11.19 -14.53 13.82
CA GLY A 281 -11.65 -15.18 12.60
C GLY A 281 -11.91 -16.68 12.73
N VAL A 282 -11.46 -17.32 13.82
CA VAL A 282 -11.70 -18.74 14.15
C VAL A 282 -12.85 -18.84 15.13
#